data_AF-A0A2H0VZH6-F1
#
_entry.id   AF-A0A2H0VZH6-F1
#
_cell.length_a   1.000
_cell.length_b   1.000
_cell.length_c   1.000
_cell.angle_alpha   90.00
_cell.angle_beta   90.00
_cell.angle_gamma   90.00
#
_symmetry.space_group_name_H-M   'P 1'
#
loop_
_entity.id
_entity.type
_entity.pdbx_description
1 polymer ?
#
loop_
_entity_poly.entity_id
_entity_poly.type
_entity_poly.pdbx_seq_one_letter_code
_entity_poly.pdbx_strand_id
1 'polypeptide(L)'
;MSEKSVSYWQQANRLGLFFVALFLICFAWFYMNPAEQVLHEQLFNLTFIGFSGMSFAGVVSGTIQSYVWGYIFVGIWMTVSKVSGMK
;
A
#
# COMPACT_ATOMS: atom_id res chain seq x y z
N MET A 1 -34.15 -2.05 -0.42
CA MET A 1 -32.77 -2.49 -0.12
C MET A 1 -31.86 -1.35 -0.55
N SER A 2 -31.38 -0.52 0.38
CA SER A 2 -30.69 0.75 0.06
C SER A 2 -29.25 0.46 -0.36
N GLU A 3 -29.01 0.57 -1.67
CA GLU A 3 -27.68 0.50 -2.28
C GLU A 3 -26.90 1.76 -1.86
N LYS A 4 -26.20 1.68 -0.72
CA LYS A 4 -25.24 2.71 -0.34
C LYS A 4 -24.08 2.62 -1.32
N SER A 5 -24.06 3.51 -2.31
CA SER A 5 -22.89 3.76 -3.14
C SER A 5 -21.70 4.00 -2.21
N VAL A 6 -20.83 3.00 -2.07
CA VAL A 6 -19.71 3.10 -1.14
C VAL A 6 -18.84 4.24 -1.66
N SER A 7 -18.66 5.26 -0.83
CA SER A 7 -17.94 6.47 -1.22
C SER A 7 -16.49 6.08 -1.56
N TYR A 8 -15.97 6.60 -2.68
CA TYR A 8 -14.57 6.45 -3.09
C TYR A 8 -13.60 6.59 -1.90
N TRP A 9 -13.83 7.62 -1.08
CA TRP A 9 -13.05 7.91 0.11
C TRP A 9 -13.04 6.78 1.14
N GLN A 10 -14.18 6.11 1.34
CA GLN A 10 -14.29 4.99 2.28
C GLN A 10 -13.58 3.73 1.76
N GLN A 11 -13.68 3.45 0.46
CA GLN A 11 -12.96 2.33 -0.17
C GLN A 11 -11.45 2.58 -0.16
N ALA A 12 -11.02 3.76 -0.57
CA ALA A 12 -9.61 4.15 -0.57
C ALA A 12 -9.01 4.15 0.85
N ASN A 13 -9.74 4.65 1.86
CA ASN A 13 -9.28 4.59 3.25
C ASN A 13 -9.10 3.15 3.75
N ARG A 14 -10.07 2.27 3.49
CA ARG A 14 -9.98 0.85 3.90
C ARG A 14 -8.80 0.16 3.23
N LEU A 15 -8.61 0.37 1.93
CA LEU A 15 -7.52 -0.25 1.19
C LEU A 15 -6.16 0.34 1.58
N GLY A 16 -6.07 1.65 1.76
CA GLY A 16 -4.86 2.33 2.23
C GLY A 16 -4.44 1.86 3.62
N LEU A 17 -5.39 1.75 4.57
CA LEU A 17 -5.12 1.19 5.89
C LEU A 17 -4.69 -0.28 5.83
N PHE A 18 -5.28 -1.07 4.94
CA PHE A 18 -4.86 -2.45 4.71
C PHE A 18 -3.42 -2.53 4.20
N PHE A 19 -3.03 -1.71 3.22
CA PHE A 19 -1.66 -1.65 2.72
C PHE A 19 -0.66 -1.16 3.78
N VAL A 20 -1.04 -0.18 4.61
CA VAL A 20 -0.23 0.24 5.76
C VAL A 20 -0.02 -0.92 6.74
N ALA A 21 -1.09 -1.62 7.11
CA ALA A 21 -1.00 -2.76 8.02
C ALA A 21 -0.09 -3.87 7.44
N LEU A 22 -0.24 -4.17 6.15
CA LEU A 22 0.61 -5.13 5.46
C LEU A 22 2.08 -4.70 5.48
N PHE A 23 2.36 -3.43 5.19
CA PHE A 23 3.72 -2.87 5.26
C PHE A 23 4.33 -3.02 6.65
N LEU A 24 3.59 -2.68 7.71
CA LEU A 24 4.07 -2.81 9.09
C LEU A 24 4.33 -4.28 9.48
N ILE A 25 3.51 -5.22 9.00
CA ILE A 25 3.73 -6.65 9.20
C ILE A 25 5.01 -7.10 8.48
N CYS A 26 5.23 -6.68 7.23
CA CYS A 26 6.46 -6.98 6.50
C CYS A 26 7.69 -6.37 7.18
N PHE A 27 7.57 -5.16 7.71
CA PHE A 27 8.62 -4.52 8.49
C PHE A 27 8.93 -5.32 9.77
N ALA A 28 7.91 -5.72 10.54
CA ALA A 28 8.11 -6.56 11.72
C ALA A 28 8.73 -7.92 11.37
N TRP A 29 8.30 -8.52 10.26
CA TRP A 29 8.82 -9.79 9.76
C TRP A 29 10.31 -9.73 9.43
N PHE A 30 10.79 -8.63 8.87
CA PHE A 30 12.22 -8.44 8.60
C PHE A 30 13.10 -8.56 9.85
N TYR A 31 12.63 -8.05 10.99
CA TYR A 31 13.36 -8.18 12.26
C TYR A 31 13.24 -9.58 12.86
N MET A 32 12.12 -10.27 12.65
CA MET A 32 11.90 -11.62 13.18
C MET A 32 12.64 -12.70 12.37
N ASN A 33 12.81 -12.52 11.06
CA ASN A 33 13.43 -13.52 10.20
C ASN A 33 14.60 -12.93 9.37
N PRO A 34 15.86 -13.07 9.83
CA PRO A 34 17.02 -12.52 9.14
C PRO A 34 17.48 -13.34 7.93
N ALA A 35 16.81 -14.44 7.59
CA ALA A 35 17.29 -15.40 6.60
C ALA A 35 17.52 -14.81 5.20
N GLU A 36 16.86 -13.70 4.83
CA GLU A 36 17.01 -13.05 3.52
C GLU A 36 16.80 -11.52 3.60
N GLN A 37 17.56 -10.84 4.47
CA GLN A 37 17.42 -9.38 4.65
C GLN A 37 17.73 -8.58 3.37
N VAL A 38 18.73 -9.01 2.61
CA VAL A 38 19.14 -8.35 1.36
C VAL A 38 18.00 -8.37 0.34
N LEU A 39 17.31 -9.50 0.20
CA LEU A 39 16.18 -9.62 -0.72
C LEU A 39 15.01 -8.74 -0.29
N HIS A 40 14.71 -8.69 1.01
CA HIS A 40 13.69 -7.80 1.55
C HIS A 40 13.99 -6.33 1.28
N GLU A 41 15.23 -5.89 1.50
CA GLU A 41 15.64 -4.51 1.24
C GLU A 41 15.55 -4.16 -0.25
N GLN A 42 15.99 -5.07 -1.14
CA GLN A 42 15.88 -4.88 -2.59
C GLN A 42 14.41 -4.78 -3.03
N LEU A 43 13.54 -5.63 -2.49
CA LEU A 43 12.10 -5.59 -2.78
C LEU A 43 11.46 -4.28 -2.32
N PHE A 44 11.83 -3.79 -1.14
CA PHE A 44 11.37 -2.49 -0.65
C PHE A 44 11.90 -1.32 -1.46
N ASN A 45 13.15 -1.38 -1.92
CA ASN A 45 13.74 -0.33 -2.74
C ASN A 45 13.10 -0.24 -4.15
N LEU A 46 12.62 -1.38 -4.68
CA LEU A 46 11.82 -1.42 -5.92
C LEU A 46 10.39 -0.91 -5.71
N THR A 47 9.80 -1.20 -4.55
CA THR A 47 8.39 -0.90 -4.26
C THR A 47 8.19 0.55 -3.81
N PHE A 48 9.12 1.09 -3.04
CA PHE A 48 9.05 2.43 -2.44
C PHE A 48 10.09 3.34 -3.05
N ILE A 49 9.61 4.41 -3.69
CA ILE A 49 10.49 5.38 -4.35
C ILE A 49 11.24 6.16 -3.26
N GLY A 50 12.57 6.18 -3.34
CA GLY A 50 13.43 6.87 -2.38
C GLY A 50 13.60 6.15 -1.05
N PHE A 51 13.38 4.84 -1.01
CA PHE A 51 13.61 4.03 0.19
C PHE A 51 15.10 4.00 0.57
N SER A 52 15.43 4.52 1.75
CA SER A 52 16.79 4.60 2.28
C SER A 52 17.10 3.46 3.28
N GLY A 53 16.60 2.26 2.99
CA GLY A 53 16.74 1.09 3.85
C GLY A 53 15.80 1.08 5.06
N MET A 54 16.01 0.14 5.98
CA MET A 54 15.22 -0.05 7.21
C MET A 54 15.49 0.99 8.31
N SER A 55 15.71 2.25 7.93
CA SER A 55 15.82 3.37 8.87
C SER A 55 14.44 3.90 9.26
N PHE A 56 14.35 4.63 10.38
CA PHE A 56 13.08 5.28 10.80
C PHE A 56 12.46 6.13 9.68
N ALA A 57 13.29 6.82 8.90
CA ALA A 57 12.84 7.59 7.75
C ALA A 57 12.23 6.70 6.64
N GLY A 58 12.82 5.54 6.37
CA GLY A 58 12.30 4.56 5.41
C GLY A 58 10.97 3.94 5.84
N VAL A 59 10.77 3.73 7.14
CA VAL A 59 9.49 3.26 7.69
C VAL A 59 8.39 4.29 7.51
N VAL A 60 8.68 5.54 7.84
CA VAL A 60 7.72 6.64 7.72
C VAL A 60 7.37 6.87 6.26
N SER A 61 8.37 6.93 5.36
CA SER A 61 8.12 7.12 3.93
C SER A 61 7.38 5.94 3.31
N GLY A 62 7.74 4.70 3.64
CA GLY A 62 7.04 3.50 3.20
C GLY A 62 5.59 3.45 3.66
N THR A 63 5.33 3.79 4.93
CA THR A 63 3.97 3.86 5.48
C THR A 63 3.10 4.87 4.73
N ILE A 64 3.61 6.08 4.51
CA ILE A 64 2.88 7.13 3.76
C ILE A 64 2.64 6.66 2.33
N GLN A 65 3.64 6.11 1.67
CA GLN A 65 3.51 5.61 0.30
C GLN A 65 2.50 4.47 0.19
N SER A 66 2.52 3.48 1.09
CA SER A 66 1.53 2.39 1.15
C SER A 66 0.11 2.93 1.30
N TYR A 67 -0.08 3.96 2.13
CA TYR A 67 -1.37 4.60 2.30
C TYR A 67 -1.85 5.26 1.00
N VAL A 68 -0.98 6.06 0.38
CA VAL A 68 -1.26 6.78 -0.88
C VAL A 68 -1.56 5.81 -2.03
N TRP A 69 -0.83 4.70 -2.11
CA TRP A 69 -1.08 3.64 -3.11
C TRP A 69 -2.50 3.08 -3.03
N GLY A 70 -3.11 3.03 -1.84
CA GLY A 70 -4.52 2.65 -1.68
C GLY A 70 -5.47 3.57 -2.44
N TYR A 71 -5.22 4.88 -2.43
CA TYR A 71 -6.03 5.86 -3.17
C TYR A 71 -5.76 5.79 -4.67
N ILE A 72 -4.49 5.67 -5.06
CA ILE A 72 -4.12 5.55 -6.48
C ILE A 72 -4.79 4.31 -7.07
N PHE A 73 -4.73 3.17 -6.38
CA PHE A 73 -5.34 1.93 -6.84
C PHE A 73 -6.85 2.05 -7.02
N VAL A 74 -7.58 2.57 -6.03
CA VAL A 74 -9.04 2.77 -6.13
C VAL A 74 -9.38 3.80 -7.21
N GLY A 75 -8.57 4.86 -7.37
CA GLY A 75 -8.77 5.89 -8.39
C GLY A 75 -8.59 5.34 -9.81
N ILE A 76 -7.54 4.55 -10.04
CA ILE A 76 -7.32 3.84 -11.30
C ILE A 76 -8.45 2.84 -11.53
N TRP A 77 -8.81 2.04 -10.53
CA TRP A 77 -9.88 1.05 -10.65
C TRP A 77 -11.19 1.69 -11.08
N MET A 78 -11.63 2.76 -10.42
CA MET A 78 -12.84 3.48 -10.82
C MET A 78 -12.76 4.05 -12.23
N THR A 79 -11.60 4.58 -12.63
CA THR A 79 -11.40 5.13 -13.98
C THR A 79 -11.48 4.02 -15.02
N VAL A 80 -10.81 2.89 -14.78
CA VAL A 80 -10.83 1.71 -15.64
C VAL A 80 -12.23 1.11 -15.72
N SER A 81 -12.95 0.96 -14.61
CA SER A 81 -14.34 0.46 -14.60
C SER A 81 -15.26 1.36 -15.43
N LYS A 82 -15.10 2.68 -15.36
CA LYS A 82 -15.85 3.64 -16.18
C LYS A 82 -15.54 3.50 -17.67
N VAL A 83 -14.27 3.36 -18.04
CA VAL A 83 -13.83 3.24 -19.44
C VAL A 83 -14.18 1.87 -20.04
N SER A 84 -14.08 0.80 -19.25
CA SER A 84 -14.36 -0.57 -19.69
C SER A 84 -15.84 -0.94 -19.72
N GLY A 85 -16.73 -0.08 -19.22
CA GLY A 85 -18.16 -0.34 -19.17
C GLY A 85 -18.55 -1.50 -18.26
N MET A 86 -17.65 -1.96 -17.39
CA MET A 86 -17.97 -2.94 -16.35
C MET A 86 -18.90 -2.29 -15.33
N LYS A 87 -20.19 -2.64 -15.41
CA LYS A 87 -21.20 -2.36 -14.39
C LYS A 87 -20.98 -3.26 -13.18
#